data_AF-A0A6N6PV56-F1
#
_entry.id   AF-A0A6N6PV56-F1
#
_cell.length_a   1.000
_cell.length_b   1.000
_cell.length_c   1.000
_cell.angle_alpha   90.00
_cell.angle_beta   90.00
_cell.angle_gamma   90.00
#
_symmetry.space_group_name_H-M   'P 1'
#
loop_
_entity.id
_entity.type
_entity.pdbx_description
1 polymer ?
#
loop_
_entity_poly.entity_id
_entity_poly.type
_entity_poly.pdbx_seq_one_letter_code
_entity_poly.pdbx_strand_id
1 'polypeptide(L)'
;MNSRVLAVLAALCTVVGQAADSFSIAVIPKGTTHEFWKSIHAGAVKAQRELDAQGTKVRLFWKGPDREDDRDKQIQVVENFTARKVSGIVLAPLDSQ
;
A
#
# COMPACT_ATOMS: atom_id res chain seq x y z
N MET A 1 38.49 -10.96 45.10
CA MET A 1 37.36 -10.04 45.36
C MET A 1 37.74 -8.71 44.70
N ASN A 2 37.26 -8.22 43.55
CA ASN A 2 36.13 -8.55 42.67
C ASN A 2 36.49 -8.16 41.22
N SER A 3 36.59 -9.13 40.31
CA SER A 3 36.86 -8.93 38.87
C SER A 3 35.60 -9.25 38.05
N ARG A 4 34.49 -8.55 38.33
CA ARG A 4 33.17 -8.85 37.73
C ARG A 4 32.42 -7.66 37.13
N VAL A 5 33.03 -6.48 37.02
CA VAL A 5 32.30 -5.27 36.55
C VAL A 5 32.48 -5.00 35.05
N LEU A 6 33.39 -5.70 34.35
CA LEU A 6 33.76 -5.35 32.97
C LEU A 6 32.99 -6.09 31.85
N ALA A 7 31.86 -6.74 32.14
CA ALA A 7 31.16 -7.61 31.17
C ALA A 7 29.71 -7.20 30.87
N VAL A 8 29.33 -5.93 31.07
CA VAL A 8 27.94 -5.46 30.85
C VAL A 8 27.78 -4.58 29.60
N LEU A 9 28.85 -4.20 28.89
CA LEU A 9 28.76 -3.31 27.72
C LEU A 9 28.56 -4.00 26.35
N ALA A 10 28.53 -5.32 26.26
CA ALA A 10 28.58 -6.04 24.97
C ALA A 10 27.21 -6.49 24.41
N ALA A 11 26.08 -5.96 24.89
CA ALA A 11 24.75 -6.39 24.43
C ALA A 11 23.82 -5.26 23.96
N LEU A 12 24.34 -4.06 23.68
CA LEU A 12 23.67 -3.10 22.79
C LEU A 12 23.96 -3.48 21.34
N CYS A 13 23.51 -4.67 20.94
CA CYS A 13 23.30 -4.97 19.54
C CYS A 13 22.12 -4.10 19.12
N THR A 14 22.45 -2.91 18.62
CA THR A 14 21.55 -1.99 17.97
C THR A 14 21.00 -2.72 16.75
N VAL A 15 19.90 -3.43 16.93
CA VAL A 15 18.96 -3.68 15.85
C VAL A 15 18.39 -2.31 15.53
N VAL A 16 19.13 -1.55 14.71
CA VAL A 16 18.53 -0.47 13.92
C VAL A 16 17.52 -1.20 13.05
N GLY A 17 16.30 -1.32 13.54
CA GLY A 17 15.19 -1.76 12.73
C GLY A 17 15.16 -0.81 11.56
N GLN A 18 15.55 -1.30 10.38
CA GLN A 18 15.26 -0.64 9.11
C GLN A 18 13.79 -0.21 9.20
N ALA A 19 13.54 1.09 9.26
CA ALA A 19 12.18 1.59 9.19
C ALA A 19 11.63 1.08 7.87
N ALA A 20 10.77 0.06 7.91
CA ALA A 20 10.18 -0.49 6.72
C ALA A 20 9.37 0.64 6.08
N ASP A 21 9.86 1.17 4.96
CA ASP A 21 9.18 2.24 4.24
C ASP A 21 7.74 1.79 3.97
N SER A 22 6.79 2.55 4.52
CA SER A 22 5.39 2.26 4.35
C SER A 22 4.92 2.80 3.00
N PHE A 23 4.61 1.93 2.05
CA PHE A 23 4.11 2.35 0.76
C PHE A 23 2.63 2.70 0.84
N SER A 24 2.23 3.83 0.26
CA SER A 24 0.83 4.17 0.04
C SER A 24 0.49 3.88 -1.41
N ILE A 25 -0.42 2.93 -1.67
CA ILE A 25 -0.75 2.49 -3.03
C ILE A 25 -2.25 2.72 -3.26
N ALA A 26 -2.59 3.47 -4.31
CA ALA A 26 -3.96 3.62 -4.76
C ALA A 26 -4.27 2.62 -5.89
N VAL A 27 -5.32 1.84 -5.73
CA VAL A 27 -5.87 0.95 -6.76
C VAL A 27 -7.18 1.54 -7.25
N ILE A 28 -7.21 1.87 -8.54
CA ILE A 28 -8.29 2.60 -9.20
C ILE A 28 -8.91 1.68 -10.28
N PRO A 29 -10.00 0.95 -9.97
CA PRO A 29 -10.68 0.07 -10.91
C PRO A 29 -11.52 0.87 -11.93
N LYS A 30 -12.05 0.18 -12.96
CA LYS A 30 -13.05 0.77 -13.89
C LYS A 30 -14.41 0.97 -13.22
N GLY A 31 -14.74 0.18 -12.21
CA GLY A 31 -15.97 0.28 -11.43
C GLY A 31 -15.82 -0.39 -10.07
N THR A 32 -16.75 -0.16 -9.14
CA THR A 32 -16.66 -0.72 -7.77
C THR A 32 -17.83 -1.62 -7.39
N THR A 33 -18.85 -1.72 -8.24
CA THR A 33 -20.11 -2.42 -7.96
C THR A 33 -20.15 -3.86 -8.49
N HIS A 34 -19.53 -4.13 -9.64
CA HIS A 34 -19.52 -5.45 -10.26
C HIS A 34 -18.66 -6.47 -9.50
N GLU A 35 -19.10 -7.74 -9.48
CA GLU A 35 -18.38 -8.87 -8.83
C GLU A 35 -16.95 -9.04 -9.36
N PHE A 36 -16.73 -8.77 -10.64
CA PHE A 36 -15.40 -8.76 -11.25
C PHE A 36 -14.42 -7.90 -10.43
N TRP A 37 -14.78 -6.64 -10.15
CA TRP A 37 -13.91 -5.73 -9.39
C TRP A 37 -13.79 -6.10 -7.90
N LYS A 38 -14.79 -6.75 -7.31
CA LYS A 38 -14.69 -7.29 -5.95
C LYS A 38 -13.62 -8.38 -5.86
N SER A 39 -13.53 -9.25 -6.88
CA SER A 39 -12.48 -10.28 -6.94
C SER A 39 -11.08 -9.65 -7.05
N ILE A 40 -10.93 -8.60 -7.87
CA ILE A 40 -9.67 -7.85 -7.99
C ILE A 40 -9.30 -7.17 -6.67
N HIS A 41 -10.27 -6.58 -5.96
CA HIS A 41 -10.05 -6.00 -4.65
C HIS A 41 -9.56 -7.03 -3.63
N ALA A 42 -10.17 -8.22 -3.60
CA ALA A 42 -9.73 -9.31 -2.73
C ALA A 42 -8.28 -9.72 -3.03
N GLY A 43 -7.88 -9.76 -4.31
CA GLY A 43 -6.50 -9.99 -4.73
C GLY A 43 -5.53 -8.91 -4.22
N ALA A 44 -5.91 -7.63 -4.33
CA ALA A 44 -5.10 -6.52 -3.83
C ALA A 44 -4.93 -6.57 -2.29
N VAL A 45 -5.99 -6.90 -1.55
CA VAL A 45 -5.94 -7.09 -0.09
C VAL A 45 -5.09 -8.30 0.29
N LYS A 46 -5.16 -9.40 -0.47
CA LYS A 46 -4.30 -10.56 -0.27
C LYS A 46 -2.82 -10.19 -0.43
N ALA A 47 -2.46 -9.49 -1.51
CA ALA A 47 -1.10 -9.03 -1.75
C ALA A 47 -0.61 -8.07 -0.63
N GLN A 48 -1.46 -7.14 -0.18
CA GLN A 48 -1.16 -6.27 0.95
C GLN A 48 -0.78 -7.09 2.20
N ARG A 49 -1.54 -8.13 2.54
CA ARG A 49 -1.29 -9.00 3.70
C ARG A 49 -0.02 -9.84 3.55
N GLU A 50 0.23 -10.36 2.35
CA GLU A 50 1.43 -11.15 2.06
C GLU A 50 2.70 -10.31 2.17
N LEU A 51 2.67 -9.05 1.70
CA LEU A 51 3.77 -8.10 1.85
C LEU A 51 3.96 -7.69 3.32
N ASP A 52 2.86 -7.48 4.05
CA ASP A 52 2.89 -7.17 5.48
C ASP A 52 3.61 -8.26 6.28
N ALA A 53 3.31 -9.54 5.99
CA ALA A 53 3.94 -10.70 6.59
C ALA A 53 5.43 -10.83 6.25
N GLN A 54 5.87 -10.26 5.13
CA GLN A 54 7.27 -10.20 4.71
C GLN A 54 7.99 -8.95 5.24
N GLY A 55 7.33 -8.15 6.08
CA GLY A 55 7.89 -6.93 6.68
C GLY A 55 7.76 -5.68 5.81
N THR A 56 7.09 -5.76 4.65
CA THR A 56 6.84 -4.60 3.78
C THR A 56 5.45 -4.04 4.06
N LYS A 57 5.38 -2.89 4.72
CA LYS A 57 4.09 -2.25 5.07
C LYS A 57 3.49 -1.55 3.85
N VAL A 58 2.31 -1.99 3.42
CA VAL A 58 1.55 -1.34 2.34
C VAL A 58 0.21 -0.84 2.87
N ARG A 59 -0.08 0.45 2.68
CA ARG A 59 -1.40 1.04 2.86
C ARG A 59 -2.11 1.06 1.51
N LEU A 60 -3.13 0.21 1.37
CA LEU A 60 -3.96 0.11 0.18
C LEU A 60 -5.12 1.11 0.23
N PHE A 61 -5.30 1.90 -0.82
CA PHE A 61 -6.53 2.65 -1.08
C PHE A 61 -7.29 2.00 -2.24
N TRP A 62 -8.55 1.65 -2.03
CA TRP A 62 -9.44 1.16 -3.08
C TRP A 62 -10.48 2.22 -3.40
N LYS A 63 -10.37 2.86 -4.56
CA LYS A 63 -11.30 3.92 -4.95
C LYS A 63 -11.36 4.05 -6.46
N GLY A 64 -12.57 4.09 -7.01
CA GLY A 64 -12.85 4.34 -8.41
C GLY A 64 -14.26 4.90 -8.57
N PRO A 65 -14.77 4.99 -9.80
CA PRO A 65 -16.16 5.32 -10.05
C PRO A 65 -17.10 4.18 -9.61
N ASP A 66 -18.37 4.51 -9.42
CA ASP A 66 -19.39 3.52 -9.06
C ASP A 66 -19.77 2.64 -10.28
N ARG A 67 -19.66 3.20 -11.48
CA ARG A 67 -20.02 2.60 -12.78
C ARG A 67 -18.88 2.72 -13.78
N GLU A 68 -18.84 1.79 -14.74
CA GLU A 68 -17.80 1.72 -15.79
C GLU A 68 -18.02 2.68 -16.97
N ASP A 69 -18.86 3.69 -16.81
CA ASP A 69 -19.09 4.75 -17.79
C ASP A 69 -18.71 6.14 -17.27
N ASP A 70 -18.35 6.26 -15.99
CA ASP A 70 -18.03 7.54 -15.35
C ASP A 70 -16.53 7.84 -15.39
N ARG A 71 -16.07 8.24 -16.58
CA ARG A 71 -14.67 8.61 -16.83
C ARG A 71 -14.22 9.81 -15.99
N ASP A 72 -15.03 10.86 -15.96
CA ASP A 72 -14.66 12.11 -15.28
C ASP A 72 -14.41 11.85 -13.80
N LYS A 73 -15.20 10.95 -13.20
CA LYS A 73 -14.94 10.50 -11.83
C LYS A 73 -13.64 9.73 -11.69
N GLN A 74 -13.29 8.86 -12.63
CA GLN A 74 -12.02 8.14 -12.59
C GLN A 74 -10.83 9.11 -12.68
N ILE A 75 -10.89 10.11 -13.56
CA ILE A 75 -9.88 11.17 -13.68
C ILE A 75 -9.72 11.91 -12.36
N GLN A 76 -10.83 12.37 -11.76
CA GLN A 76 -10.79 13.05 -10.45
C GLN A 76 -10.14 12.19 -9.37
N VAL A 77 -10.40 10.87 -9.36
CA VAL A 77 -9.78 9.97 -8.38
C VAL A 77 -8.26 9.86 -8.60
N VAL A 78 -7.81 9.75 -9.85
CA VAL A 78 -6.38 9.76 -10.19
C VAL A 78 -5.72 11.05 -9.74
N GLU A 79 -6.28 12.21 -10.11
CA GLU A 79 -5.76 13.53 -9.73
C GLU A 79 -5.66 13.69 -8.21
N ASN A 80 -6.67 13.25 -7.48
CA ASN A 80 -6.68 13.29 -6.02
C ASN A 80 -5.53 12.49 -5.40
N PHE A 81 -5.24 11.28 -5.91
CA PHE A 81 -4.15 10.46 -5.37
C PHE A 81 -2.76 10.95 -5.81
N THR A 82 -2.65 11.51 -7.02
CA THR A 82 -1.45 12.23 -7.47
C THR A 82 -1.16 13.42 -6.56
N ALA A 83 -2.17 14.25 -6.25
CA ALA A 83 -2.02 15.40 -5.35
C ALA A 83 -1.65 14.98 -3.91
N ARG A 84 -2.17 13.84 -3.45
CA ARG A 84 -1.81 13.22 -2.15
C ARG A 84 -0.40 12.63 -2.12
N LYS A 85 0.31 12.57 -3.25
CA LYS A 85 1.66 12.01 -3.38
C LYS A 85 1.74 10.58 -2.82
N VAL A 86 0.79 9.73 -3.23
CA VAL A 86 0.90 8.30 -2.94
C VAL A 86 2.18 7.72 -3.55
N SER A 87 2.71 6.67 -2.95
CA SER A 87 3.91 5.98 -3.44
C SER A 87 3.71 5.34 -4.81
N GLY A 88 2.47 4.99 -5.17
CA GLY A 88 2.14 4.43 -6.47
C GLY A 88 0.65 4.36 -6.76
N ILE A 89 0.31 4.28 -8.04
CA ILE A 89 -1.06 4.13 -8.55
C ILE A 89 -1.11 2.89 -9.44
N VAL A 90 -2.06 2.00 -9.18
CA VAL A 90 -2.45 0.89 -10.05
C VAL A 90 -3.79 1.25 -10.66
N LEU A 91 -3.80 1.48 -11.98
CA LEU A 91 -4.97 1.97 -12.70
C LEU A 91 -5.46 0.92 -13.68
N ALA A 92 -6.76 0.62 -13.65
CA ALA A 92 -7.47 -0.03 -14.74
C ALA A 92 -8.23 1.05 -15.53
N PRO A 93 -7.70 1.53 -16.66
CA PRO A 93 -8.24 2.71 -17.34
C PRO A 93 -9.58 2.41 -18.00
N LEU A 94 -10.50 3.37 -17.91
CA LEU A 94 -11.80 3.31 -18.59
C LEU A 94 -11.67 3.45 -20.09
N ASP A 95 -10.91 4.44 -20.54
CA ASP A 95 -10.62 4.73 -21.95
C ASP A 95 -9.11 4.90 -22.21
N SER A 96 -8.76 5.30 -23.43
CA SER A 96 -7.39 5.41 -23.92
C SER A 96 -7.07 6.81 -24.44
N GLN A 97 -7.85 7.82 -24.05
CA GLN A 97 -7.86 9.15 -24.64
C GLN A 97 -7.43 10.21 -23.63
#